data_AF-A0A6I1R252-F1
#
_entry.id   AF-A0A6I1R252-F1
#
_cell.length_a   1.000
_cell.length_b   1.000
_cell.length_c   1.000
_cell.angle_alpha   90.00
_cell.angle_beta   90.00
_cell.angle_gamma   90.00
#
_symmetry.space_group_name_H-M   'P 1'
#
loop_
_entity.id
_entity.type
_entity.pdbx_description
1 polymer ?
#
loop_
_entity_poly.entity_id
_entity_poly.type
_entity_poly.pdbx_seq_one_letter_code
_entity_poly.pdbx_strand_id
1 'polypeptide(L)'
;MSLATLVEYAQTSFGVTLTSTTEGVPDAFTDALANPLPVRSPVPDWIRTRQSENEVAADSEHKWRIHGNIPPPLPPADVDQLGADALAFYVPFHFYSKDWGIYIRDIGVKYLAFVLKGSALIPGDEEYLSMAELILRHHEMWHAATEVACTRAELVARRSLYREYFAHVEASIHEEAIANAHAIRWTFDKDNIPERLRVEKWMHGQGRGYCDFGKWVRPSSFTRGQNVATRFMTAILPPPAPKASGGPQQFLYRGALGYSSMPVIRIVDPAAKDASVVRPFPRAFGLQAFVYSNDHPPAHFHIKLLSNNCETRYLWPELEPYKGDVKLTGSSARSFDKYWHTHKDPIIARLRTMYS
;
A
#
# COMPACT_ATOMS: atom_id res chain seq x y z
N MET A 1 17.14 20.81 7.73
CA MET A 1 16.45 22.09 8.03
C MET A 1 16.01 22.04 9.49
N SER A 2 16.34 23.04 10.31
CA SER A 2 15.96 23.03 11.73
C SER A 2 14.46 23.37 11.88
N LEU A 3 13.86 23.02 13.02
CA LEU A 3 12.47 23.40 13.33
C LEU A 3 12.29 24.92 13.29
N ALA A 4 13.28 25.67 13.77
CA ALA A 4 13.29 27.14 13.70
C ALA A 4 13.24 27.63 12.25
N THR A 5 14.05 27.05 11.36
CA THR A 5 14.05 27.41 9.93
C THR A 5 12.75 27.02 9.22
N LEU A 6 12.12 25.90 9.60
CA LEU A 6 10.82 25.49 9.05
C LEU A 6 9.71 26.46 9.48
N VAL A 7 9.71 26.85 10.76
CA VAL A 7 8.80 27.85 11.32
C VAL A 7 9.00 29.20 10.66
N GLU A 8 10.24 29.68 10.57
CA GLU A 8 10.57 30.95 9.92
C GLU A 8 10.20 30.94 8.43
N TYR A 9 10.46 29.84 7.72
CA TYR A 9 10.02 29.66 6.34
C TYR A 9 8.49 29.70 6.24
N ALA A 10 7.77 29.06 7.15
CA ALA A 10 6.31 29.06 7.15
C ALA A 10 5.73 30.46 7.47
N GLN A 11 6.32 31.16 8.44
CA GLN A 11 5.98 32.53 8.80
C GLN A 11 6.22 33.48 7.62
N THR A 12 7.38 33.39 6.99
CA THR A 12 7.81 34.29 5.91
C THR A 12 7.09 34.00 4.60
N SER A 13 6.90 32.72 4.25
CA SER A 13 6.33 32.32 2.96
C SER A 13 4.80 32.32 2.96
N PHE A 14 4.17 32.08 4.11
CA PHE A 14 2.70 31.92 4.21
C PHE A 14 2.02 32.96 5.11
N GLY A 15 2.78 33.87 5.73
CA GLY A 15 2.23 34.91 6.61
C GLY A 15 1.59 34.35 7.89
N VAL A 16 1.98 33.16 8.32
CA VAL A 16 1.44 32.51 9.51
C VAL A 16 2.15 33.06 10.74
N THR A 17 1.51 33.93 11.52
CA THR A 17 2.10 34.40 12.79
C THR A 17 1.87 33.35 13.87
N LEU A 18 2.95 32.74 14.37
CA LEU A 18 2.86 31.80 15.49
C LEU A 18 2.95 32.56 16.80
N THR A 19 1.80 32.79 17.44
CA THR A 19 1.77 33.23 18.83
C THR A 19 2.02 32.02 19.73
N SER A 20 3.06 32.09 20.56
CA SER A 20 3.31 31.13 21.63
C SER A 20 2.22 31.24 22.68
N THR A 21 1.08 30.59 22.49
CA THR A 21 0.07 30.45 23.55
C THR A 21 0.51 29.33 24.47
N THR A 22 1.20 29.68 25.55
CA THR A 22 1.43 28.83 26.73
C THR A 22 0.21 28.81 27.67
N GLU A 23 -0.91 29.40 27.27
CA GLU A 23 -2.14 29.37 28.06
C GLU A 23 -2.88 28.04 27.82
N GLY A 24 -3.18 27.36 28.93
CA GLY A 24 -3.64 25.97 28.97
C GLY A 24 -4.78 25.67 28.00
N VAL A 25 -4.57 24.65 27.17
CA VAL A 25 -5.61 24.09 26.31
C VAL A 25 -6.67 23.47 27.23
N PRO A 26 -7.95 23.91 27.14
CA PRO A 26 -9.03 23.28 27.88
C PRO A 26 -9.15 21.82 27.47
N ASP A 27 -9.45 20.98 28.44
CA ASP A 27 -9.60 19.52 28.32
C ASP A 27 -10.88 19.15 27.54
N ALA A 28 -10.93 19.52 26.26
CA ALA A 28 -12.08 19.32 25.36
C ALA A 28 -12.17 17.88 24.83
N PHE A 29 -11.39 16.96 25.37
CA PHE A 29 -11.32 15.56 24.92
C PHE A 29 -12.47 14.68 25.44
N THR A 30 -13.25 15.15 26.43
CA THR A 30 -14.26 14.30 27.10
C THR A 30 -15.64 14.30 26.44
N ASP A 31 -16.00 15.31 25.63
CA ASP A 31 -17.35 15.42 25.05
C ASP A 31 -17.49 14.87 23.61
N ALA A 32 -16.39 14.51 22.94
CA ALA A 32 -16.42 14.00 21.56
C ALA A 32 -16.85 12.52 21.42
N LEU A 33 -17.10 11.82 22.53
CA LEU A 33 -17.45 10.39 22.54
C LEU A 33 -18.96 10.10 22.49
N ALA A 34 -19.82 11.12 22.35
CA ALA A 34 -21.28 10.96 22.39
C ALA A 34 -21.97 10.86 21.00
N ASN A 35 -21.23 10.65 19.91
CA ASN A 35 -21.78 10.71 18.54
C ASN A 35 -21.29 9.55 17.66
N PRO A 36 -21.95 9.26 16.52
CA PRO A 36 -22.09 7.93 15.92
C PRO A 36 -20.76 7.31 15.54
N LEU A 37 -20.77 5.97 15.39
CA LEU A 37 -19.63 5.15 14.95
C LEU A 37 -18.75 5.92 13.95
N PRO A 38 -17.43 6.00 14.21
CA PRO A 38 -16.53 6.78 13.36
C PRO A 38 -16.67 6.30 11.92
N VAL A 39 -16.84 7.26 10.99
CA VAL A 39 -16.99 6.97 9.55
C VAL A 39 -15.77 6.22 9.00
N ARG A 40 -14.62 6.41 9.63
CA ARG A 40 -13.41 5.62 9.42
C ARG A 40 -13.12 4.83 10.69
N SER A 41 -13.36 3.53 10.66
CA SER A 41 -12.96 2.67 11.77
C SER A 41 -11.43 2.73 11.92
N PRO A 42 -10.89 2.87 13.13
CA PRO A 42 -9.47 2.60 13.33
C PRO A 42 -9.17 1.20 12.81
N VAL A 43 -7.98 1.06 12.24
CA VAL A 43 -7.53 -0.14 11.55
C VAL A 43 -7.93 -1.42 12.32
N PRO A 44 -8.60 -2.40 11.68
CA PRO A 44 -9.21 -3.55 12.35
C PRO A 44 -8.29 -4.25 13.35
N ASP A 45 -8.81 -4.69 14.50
CA ASP A 45 -7.98 -5.32 15.56
C ASP A 45 -7.21 -6.56 15.11
N TRP A 46 -7.67 -7.28 14.08
CA TRP A 46 -6.94 -8.43 13.53
C TRP A 46 -5.54 -8.05 13.02
N ILE A 47 -5.33 -6.77 12.69
CA ILE A 47 -4.04 -6.22 12.30
C ILE A 47 -3.04 -6.24 13.45
N ARG A 48 -3.51 -6.09 14.69
CA ARG A 48 -2.68 -6.19 15.90
C ARG A 48 -2.29 -7.63 16.23
N THR A 49 -3.05 -8.61 15.74
CA THR A 49 -2.81 -10.04 15.96
C THR A 49 -2.11 -10.71 14.78
N ARG A 50 -1.59 -9.94 13.82
CA ARG A 50 -0.92 -10.48 12.62
C ARG A 50 0.39 -11.18 12.98
N GLN A 51 0.62 -12.31 12.33
CA GLN A 51 1.91 -12.98 12.33
C GLN A 51 2.76 -12.40 11.19
N SER A 52 3.95 -11.91 11.52
CA SER A 52 4.90 -11.28 10.58
C SER A 52 5.30 -12.18 9.40
N GLU A 53 5.04 -13.47 9.49
CA GLU A 53 5.35 -14.47 8.46
C GLU A 53 4.51 -14.33 7.19
N ASN A 54 3.33 -13.71 7.28
CA ASN A 54 2.46 -13.41 6.14
C ASN A 54 2.80 -12.09 5.45
N GLU A 55 3.80 -11.36 5.93
CA GLU A 55 4.15 -10.04 5.45
C GLU A 55 5.30 -10.09 4.43
N VAL A 56 5.24 -9.17 3.46
CA VAL A 56 6.25 -9.02 2.42
C VAL A 56 6.50 -7.55 2.17
N ALA A 57 7.75 -7.11 2.13
CA ALA A 57 8.03 -5.78 1.60
C ALA A 57 7.59 -5.69 0.13
N ALA A 58 6.72 -4.74 -0.21
CA ALA A 58 6.14 -4.62 -1.55
C ALA A 58 7.10 -4.01 -2.58
N ASP A 59 8.22 -3.44 -2.13
CA ASP A 59 9.30 -2.91 -2.96
C ASP A 59 10.34 -3.96 -3.39
N SER A 60 10.14 -5.22 -3.00
CA SER A 60 10.97 -6.31 -3.49
C SER A 60 10.76 -6.54 -5.00
N GLU A 61 11.71 -7.19 -5.67
CA GLU A 61 11.57 -7.69 -7.05
C GLU A 61 10.48 -8.80 -7.21
N HIS A 62 9.51 -8.87 -6.31
CA HIS A 62 8.44 -9.87 -6.27
C HIS A 62 7.41 -9.61 -7.35
N LYS A 63 7.45 -10.44 -8.40
CA LYS A 63 6.47 -10.42 -9.49
C LYS A 63 5.30 -11.33 -9.17
N TRP A 64 4.11 -10.93 -9.57
CA TRP A 64 2.95 -11.81 -9.61
C TRP A 64 3.20 -12.97 -10.59
N ARG A 65 2.72 -14.17 -10.26
CA ARG A 65 2.46 -15.21 -11.25
C ARG A 65 1.13 -15.90 -10.98
N ILE A 66 0.46 -16.21 -12.08
CA ILE A 66 -0.79 -16.95 -12.05
C ILE A 66 -0.48 -18.42 -12.33
N HIS A 67 -0.90 -19.29 -11.41
CA HIS A 67 -0.78 -20.74 -11.57
C HIS A 67 -2.15 -21.32 -11.87
N GLY A 68 -2.39 -21.71 -13.12
CA GLY A 68 -3.70 -22.19 -13.54
C GLY A 68 -4.73 -21.06 -13.70
N ASN A 69 -6.01 -21.38 -13.56
CA ASN A 69 -7.11 -20.43 -13.73
C ASN A 69 -7.58 -19.94 -12.36
N ILE A 70 -7.59 -18.63 -12.15
CA ILE A 70 -8.18 -18.02 -10.96
C ILE A 70 -9.63 -17.69 -11.32
N PRO A 71 -10.61 -18.40 -10.74
CA PRO A 71 -12.01 -18.08 -10.97
C PRO A 71 -12.32 -16.64 -10.51
N PRO A 72 -13.45 -16.05 -10.94
CA PRO A 72 -13.90 -14.77 -10.41
C PRO A 72 -13.86 -14.82 -8.87
N PRO A 73 -12.96 -14.06 -8.22
CA PRO A 73 -12.88 -14.10 -6.77
C PRO A 73 -14.20 -13.55 -6.25
N LEU A 74 -14.78 -14.25 -5.27
CA LEU A 74 -15.77 -13.60 -4.42
C LEU A 74 -15.12 -12.35 -3.84
N PRO A 75 -15.84 -11.23 -3.76
CA PRO A 75 -15.33 -10.11 -2.99
C PRO A 75 -14.91 -10.61 -1.60
N PRO A 76 -13.85 -10.04 -1.00
CA PRO A 76 -13.56 -10.31 0.40
C PRO A 76 -14.85 -10.19 1.22
N ALA A 77 -15.07 -11.11 2.16
CA ALA A 77 -16.34 -11.18 2.90
C ALA A 77 -16.68 -9.87 3.65
N ASP A 78 -15.65 -9.04 3.85
CA ASP A 78 -15.67 -7.73 4.48
C ASP A 78 -15.75 -6.55 3.49
N VAL A 79 -15.73 -6.75 2.16
CA VAL A 79 -15.76 -5.64 1.19
C VAL A 79 -17.03 -4.81 1.30
N ASP A 80 -18.17 -5.44 1.61
CA ASP A 80 -19.45 -4.74 1.70
C ASP A 80 -19.51 -3.85 2.94
N GLN A 81 -18.69 -4.15 3.96
CA GLN A 81 -18.61 -3.39 5.21
C GLN A 81 -17.47 -2.38 5.23
N LEU A 82 -16.31 -2.76 4.70
CA LEU A 82 -15.06 -1.98 4.75
C LEU A 82 -14.75 -1.25 3.43
N GLY A 83 -15.47 -1.53 2.34
CA GLY A 83 -15.23 -0.90 1.05
C GLY A 83 -13.82 -1.19 0.53
N ALA A 84 -13.10 -0.16 0.07
CA ALA A 84 -11.74 -0.30 -0.42
C ALA A 84 -10.75 -0.73 0.69
N ASP A 85 -11.05 -0.42 1.96
CA ASP A 85 -10.23 -0.78 3.12
C ASP A 85 -10.14 -2.31 3.32
N ALA A 86 -11.08 -3.07 2.73
CA ALA A 86 -11.00 -4.53 2.68
C ALA A 86 -9.88 -5.05 1.76
N LEU A 87 -9.40 -4.24 0.81
CA LEU A 87 -8.44 -4.64 -0.23
C LEU A 87 -7.01 -4.21 0.11
N ALA A 88 -6.87 -3.01 0.64
CA ALA A 88 -5.64 -2.43 1.13
C ALA A 88 -6.00 -1.39 2.21
N PHE A 89 -5.05 -1.03 3.07
CA PHE A 89 -5.28 0.00 4.09
C PHE A 89 -3.96 0.63 4.54
N TYR A 90 -4.03 1.88 4.95
CA TYR A 90 -2.94 2.61 5.57
C TYR A 90 -3.06 2.57 7.11
N VAL A 91 -1.97 2.16 7.77
CA VAL A 91 -1.82 2.23 9.24
C VAL A 91 -1.10 3.52 9.62
N PRO A 92 -1.78 4.50 10.25
CA PRO A 92 -1.21 5.83 10.46
C PRO A 92 -0.21 5.89 11.62
N PHE A 93 0.93 6.54 11.41
CA PHE A 93 1.99 6.63 12.44
C PHE A 93 1.62 7.50 13.65
N HIS A 94 0.59 8.37 13.56
CA HIS A 94 0.09 9.10 14.74
C HIS A 94 -0.63 8.20 15.75
N PHE A 95 -1.06 7.01 15.34
CA PHE A 95 -1.74 6.02 16.21
C PHE A 95 -0.84 4.83 16.54
N TYR A 96 0.11 4.49 15.67
CA TYR A 96 0.94 3.29 15.79
C TYR A 96 2.43 3.64 15.72
N SER A 97 3.17 3.36 16.80
CA SER A 97 4.61 3.63 16.88
C SER A 97 5.50 2.59 16.16
N LYS A 98 4.91 1.44 15.84
CA LYS A 98 5.49 0.33 15.07
C LYS A 98 4.42 -0.18 14.10
N ASP A 99 4.85 -0.92 13.08
CA ASP A 99 3.94 -1.58 12.14
C ASP A 99 2.95 -0.60 11.46
N TRP A 100 3.41 0.64 11.28
CA TRP A 100 2.73 1.65 10.48
C TRP A 100 3.17 1.51 9.01
N GLY A 101 2.33 1.95 8.09
CA GLY A 101 2.60 1.83 6.67
C GLY A 101 1.39 1.38 5.87
N ILE A 102 1.62 1.15 4.58
CA ILE A 102 0.62 0.70 3.63
C ILE A 102 0.58 -0.81 3.63
N TYR A 103 -0.61 -1.38 3.73
CA TYR A 103 -0.80 -2.81 3.67
C TYR A 103 -1.68 -3.17 2.48
N ILE A 104 -1.23 -4.10 1.64
CA ILE A 104 -1.94 -4.54 0.43
C ILE A 104 -2.25 -6.02 0.56
N ARG A 105 -3.53 -6.39 0.51
CA ARG A 105 -3.93 -7.80 0.61
C ARG A 105 -3.88 -8.49 -0.74
N ASP A 106 -3.34 -9.70 -0.77
CA ASP A 106 -3.30 -10.52 -1.99
C ASP A 106 -4.70 -10.78 -2.54
N ILE A 107 -5.69 -11.02 -1.67
CA ILE A 107 -7.09 -11.16 -2.10
C ILE A 107 -7.62 -9.88 -2.74
N GLY A 108 -7.21 -8.71 -2.22
CA GLY A 108 -7.59 -7.41 -2.73
C GLY A 108 -7.04 -7.15 -4.13
N VAL A 109 -5.77 -7.49 -4.35
CA VAL A 109 -5.12 -7.40 -5.66
C VAL A 109 -5.80 -8.30 -6.68
N LYS A 110 -6.11 -9.55 -6.33
CA LYS A 110 -6.80 -10.49 -7.23
C LYS A 110 -8.21 -10.03 -7.58
N TYR A 111 -8.95 -9.54 -6.60
CA TYR A 111 -10.30 -9.00 -6.81
C TYR A 111 -10.28 -7.81 -7.77
N LEU A 112 -9.40 -6.83 -7.54
CA LEU A 112 -9.31 -5.67 -8.40
C LEU A 112 -8.73 -6.01 -9.79
N ALA A 113 -7.83 -6.99 -9.90
CA ALA A 113 -7.35 -7.50 -11.18
C ALA A 113 -8.46 -8.16 -11.99
N PHE A 114 -9.37 -8.89 -11.33
CA PHE A 114 -10.57 -9.41 -11.98
C PHE A 114 -11.49 -8.27 -12.48
N VAL A 115 -11.69 -7.22 -11.69
CA VAL A 115 -12.44 -6.01 -12.13
C VAL A 115 -11.77 -5.37 -13.35
N LEU A 116 -10.45 -5.22 -13.31
CA LEU A 116 -9.64 -4.67 -14.39
C LEU A 116 -9.72 -5.50 -15.67
N LYS A 117 -9.71 -6.84 -15.59
CA LYS A 117 -9.79 -7.72 -16.76
C LYS A 117 -11.23 -7.92 -17.26
N GLY A 118 -12.19 -7.97 -16.34
CA GLY A 118 -13.60 -8.31 -16.62
C GLY A 118 -13.85 -9.80 -16.88
N SER A 119 -12.87 -10.67 -16.61
CA SER A 119 -12.97 -12.12 -16.78
C SER A 119 -11.98 -12.85 -15.87
N ALA A 120 -12.09 -14.18 -15.77
CA ALA A 120 -11.19 -15.01 -14.96
C ALA A 120 -9.71 -14.79 -15.36
N LEU A 121 -8.81 -14.78 -14.39
CA LEU A 121 -7.38 -14.55 -14.62
C LEU A 121 -6.68 -15.87 -14.97
N ILE A 122 -5.86 -15.86 -16.01
CA ILE A 122 -5.10 -17.00 -16.53
C ILE A 122 -3.60 -16.66 -16.61
N PRO A 123 -2.70 -17.64 -16.80
CA PRO A 123 -1.28 -17.36 -16.97
C PRO A 123 -1.06 -16.44 -18.19
N GLY A 124 -0.32 -15.35 -18.00
CA GLY A 124 -0.18 -14.26 -18.97
C GLY A 124 -0.89 -12.96 -18.56
N ASP A 125 -1.84 -13.02 -17.61
CA ASP A 125 -2.58 -11.85 -17.10
C ASP A 125 -1.90 -11.15 -15.91
N GLU A 126 -0.62 -11.43 -15.65
CA GLU A 126 0.10 -10.86 -14.51
C GLU A 126 0.11 -9.32 -14.51
N GLU A 127 -0.01 -8.69 -15.67
CA GLU A 127 -0.09 -7.22 -15.80
C GLU A 127 -1.31 -6.64 -15.06
N TYR A 128 -2.45 -7.34 -15.04
CA TYR A 128 -3.64 -6.89 -14.32
C TYR A 128 -3.44 -6.96 -12.80
N LEU A 129 -2.68 -7.94 -12.30
CA LEU A 129 -2.31 -8.02 -10.88
C LEU A 129 -1.35 -6.88 -10.51
N SER A 130 -0.34 -6.60 -11.34
CA SER A 130 0.55 -5.46 -11.15
C SER A 130 -0.20 -4.12 -11.18
N MET A 131 -1.15 -3.95 -12.11
CA MET A 131 -1.96 -2.74 -12.20
C MET A 131 -2.90 -2.60 -11.00
N ALA A 132 -3.56 -3.67 -10.57
CA ALA A 132 -4.40 -3.70 -9.37
C ALA A 132 -3.60 -3.29 -8.11
N GLU A 133 -2.41 -3.86 -7.92
CA GLU A 133 -1.53 -3.50 -6.81
C GLU A 133 -1.14 -2.01 -6.86
N LEU A 134 -0.82 -1.47 -8.05
CA LEU A 134 -0.51 -0.05 -8.21
C LEU A 134 -1.70 0.85 -7.83
N ILE A 135 -2.93 0.49 -8.22
CA ILE A 135 -4.14 1.26 -7.88
C ILE A 135 -4.31 1.29 -6.36
N LEU A 136 -4.28 0.12 -5.70
CA LEU A 136 -4.39 0.01 -4.24
C LEU A 136 -3.27 0.79 -3.55
N ARG A 137 -2.03 0.62 -3.99
CA ARG A 137 -0.88 1.35 -3.45
C ARG A 137 -1.05 2.87 -3.58
N HIS A 138 -1.47 3.37 -4.74
CA HIS A 138 -1.63 4.80 -4.94
C HIS A 138 -2.81 5.37 -4.13
N HIS A 139 -3.87 4.59 -3.93
CA HIS A 139 -4.95 4.96 -3.02
C HIS A 139 -4.40 5.13 -1.59
N GLU A 140 -3.74 4.10 -1.04
CA GLU A 140 -3.20 4.17 0.33
C GLU A 140 -2.08 5.20 0.51
N MET A 141 -1.27 5.43 -0.53
CA MET A 141 -0.24 6.45 -0.52
C MET A 141 -0.83 7.86 -0.35
N TRP A 142 -2.07 8.09 -0.80
CA TRP A 142 -2.74 9.36 -0.57
C TRP A 142 -3.07 9.57 0.91
N HIS A 143 -3.55 8.56 1.62
CA HIS A 143 -3.78 8.62 3.06
C HIS A 143 -2.48 8.89 3.82
N ALA A 144 -1.41 8.20 3.45
CA ALA A 144 -0.08 8.44 3.99
C ALA A 144 0.42 9.88 3.75
N ALA A 145 0.22 10.40 2.53
CA ALA A 145 0.59 11.78 2.21
C ALA A 145 -0.24 12.81 2.98
N THR A 146 -1.50 12.50 3.24
CA THR A 146 -2.42 13.31 4.06
C THR A 146 -1.95 13.36 5.50
N GLU A 147 -1.53 12.23 6.08
CA GLU A 147 -0.95 12.18 7.42
C GLU A 147 0.34 13.01 7.53
N VAL A 148 1.26 12.88 6.55
CA VAL A 148 2.48 13.71 6.49
C VAL A 148 2.17 15.20 6.36
N ALA A 149 1.14 15.55 5.57
CA ALA A 149 0.67 16.92 5.43
C ALA A 149 0.11 17.45 6.76
N CYS A 150 -0.68 16.64 7.48
CA CYS A 150 -1.14 16.96 8.83
C CYS A 150 0.02 17.18 9.80
N THR A 151 1.02 16.29 9.85
CA THR A 151 2.19 16.47 10.73
C THR A 151 2.91 17.79 10.47
N ARG A 152 3.02 18.22 9.20
CA ARG A 152 3.61 19.53 8.88
C ARG A 152 2.75 20.68 9.38
N ALA A 153 1.43 20.56 9.28
CA ALA A 153 0.52 21.54 9.86
C ALA A 153 0.63 21.55 11.39
N GLU A 154 0.79 20.40 12.04
CA GLU A 154 0.99 20.27 13.49
C GLU A 154 2.28 20.95 13.96
N LEU A 155 3.39 20.80 13.20
CA LEU A 155 4.65 21.48 13.49
C LEU A 155 4.51 23.00 13.47
N VAL A 156 3.72 23.52 12.54
CA VAL A 156 3.41 24.95 12.45
C VAL A 156 2.48 25.34 13.61
N ALA A 157 1.38 24.62 13.81
CA ALA A 157 0.38 24.91 14.82
C ALA A 157 0.86 24.67 16.27
N ARG A 158 1.94 23.91 16.46
CA ARG A 158 2.46 23.42 17.75
C ARG A 158 1.42 22.67 18.60
N ARG A 159 0.52 21.95 17.94
CA ARG A 159 -0.49 21.08 18.56
C ARG A 159 -0.86 19.95 17.62
N SER A 160 -1.47 18.89 18.14
CA SER A 160 -1.99 17.81 17.29
C SER A 160 -3.21 18.28 16.51
N LEU A 161 -3.28 17.86 15.25
CA LEU A 161 -4.31 18.15 14.25
C LEU A 161 -4.77 16.87 13.58
N TYR A 162 -3.89 15.87 13.41
CA TYR A 162 -4.22 14.68 12.63
C TYR A 162 -5.37 13.89 13.26
N ARG A 163 -5.45 13.80 14.58
CA ARG A 163 -6.53 13.07 15.27
C ARG A 163 -7.90 13.70 15.06
N GLU A 164 -7.96 15.04 15.12
CA GLU A 164 -9.18 15.81 14.84
C GLU A 164 -9.59 15.65 13.38
N TYR A 165 -8.62 15.77 12.47
CA TYR A 165 -8.82 15.58 11.03
C TYR A 165 -9.32 14.16 10.70
N PHE A 166 -8.70 13.12 11.28
CA PHE A 166 -9.04 11.72 11.03
C PHE A 166 -10.46 11.38 11.49
N ALA A 167 -10.92 11.96 12.60
CA ALA A 167 -12.27 11.77 13.12
C ALA A 167 -13.34 12.61 12.38
N HIS A 168 -12.94 13.57 11.55
CA HIS A 168 -13.86 14.51 10.91
C HIS A 168 -14.53 13.89 9.67
N VAL A 169 -15.81 13.55 9.79
CA VAL A 169 -16.62 12.87 8.75
C VAL A 169 -16.44 13.43 7.33
N GLU A 170 -16.63 14.73 7.13
CA GLU A 170 -16.51 15.33 5.79
C GLU A 170 -15.06 15.37 5.28
N ALA A 171 -14.08 15.37 6.19
CA ALA A 171 -12.67 15.30 5.81
C ALA A 171 -12.33 13.90 5.32
N SER A 172 -12.78 12.86 6.04
CA SER A 172 -12.65 11.45 5.63
C SER A 172 -13.29 11.21 4.27
N ILE A 173 -14.56 11.61 4.08
CA ILE A 173 -15.27 11.47 2.78
C ILE A 173 -14.52 12.14 1.64
N HIS A 174 -14.00 13.35 1.88
CA HIS A 174 -13.24 14.10 0.89
C HIS A 174 -11.87 13.46 0.59
N GLU A 175 -11.21 12.93 1.61
CA GLU A 175 -9.94 12.22 1.49
C GLU A 175 -10.08 10.96 0.64
N GLU A 176 -11.11 10.13 0.88
CA GLU A 176 -11.39 8.93 0.08
C GLU A 176 -11.60 9.28 -1.41
N ALA A 177 -12.33 10.37 -1.68
CA ALA A 177 -12.55 10.85 -3.04
C ALA A 177 -11.23 11.24 -3.73
N ILE A 178 -10.31 11.89 -3.00
CA ILE A 178 -9.00 12.25 -3.56
C ILE A 178 -8.07 11.05 -3.66
N ALA A 179 -8.14 10.09 -2.72
CA ALA A 179 -7.36 8.86 -2.76
C ALA A 179 -7.67 8.07 -4.04
N ASN A 180 -8.96 7.88 -4.36
CA ASN A 180 -9.39 7.29 -5.63
C ASN A 180 -8.95 8.12 -6.84
N ALA A 181 -9.06 9.45 -6.78
CA ALA A 181 -8.60 10.31 -7.88
C ALA A 181 -7.08 10.22 -8.09
N HIS A 182 -6.31 10.05 -7.01
CA HIS A 182 -4.88 9.82 -7.04
C HIS A 182 -4.55 8.46 -7.66
N ALA A 183 -5.26 7.40 -7.27
CA ALA A 183 -5.09 6.10 -7.90
C ALA A 183 -5.32 6.14 -9.42
N ILE A 184 -6.42 6.75 -9.89
CA ILE A 184 -6.70 6.88 -11.33
C ILE A 184 -5.61 7.67 -12.07
N ARG A 185 -5.19 8.80 -11.51
CA ARG A 185 -4.25 9.73 -12.15
C ARG A 185 -2.83 9.19 -12.30
N TRP A 186 -2.40 8.33 -11.38
CA TRP A 186 -1.02 7.84 -11.32
C TRP A 186 -0.86 6.40 -11.80
N THR A 187 -1.95 5.64 -11.97
CA THR A 187 -1.88 4.28 -12.53
C THR A 187 -2.12 4.24 -14.04
N PHE A 188 -3.08 5.00 -14.57
CA PHE A 188 -3.49 4.84 -15.97
C PHE A 188 -2.86 5.89 -16.87
N ASP A 189 -2.31 5.44 -17.99
CA ASP A 189 -1.90 6.28 -19.11
C ASP A 189 -3.01 6.37 -20.19
N LYS A 190 -2.65 6.82 -21.39
CA LYS A 190 -3.60 6.94 -22.52
C LYS A 190 -3.90 5.61 -23.20
N ASP A 191 -3.13 4.57 -22.94
CA ASP A 191 -3.21 3.28 -23.62
C ASP A 191 -4.10 2.29 -22.83
N ASN A 192 -4.33 2.53 -21.53
CA ASN A 192 -5.17 1.69 -20.66
C ASN A 192 -6.61 2.21 -20.46
N ILE A 193 -7.23 2.79 -21.50
CA ILE A 193 -8.59 3.36 -21.39
C ILE A 193 -9.65 2.32 -20.98
N PRO A 194 -9.70 1.10 -21.57
CA PRO A 194 -10.72 0.12 -21.20
C PRO A 194 -10.64 -0.32 -19.73
N GLU A 195 -9.43 -0.55 -19.23
CA GLU A 195 -9.14 -0.95 -17.85
C GLU A 195 -9.55 0.17 -16.88
N ARG A 196 -9.19 1.41 -17.22
CA ARG A 196 -9.58 2.59 -16.46
C ARG A 196 -11.10 2.71 -16.34
N LEU A 197 -11.85 2.57 -17.43
CA LEU A 197 -13.31 2.68 -17.40
C LEU A 197 -13.95 1.61 -16.50
N ARG A 198 -13.41 0.39 -16.47
CA ARG A 198 -13.88 -0.68 -15.58
C ARG A 198 -13.64 -0.36 -14.11
N VAL A 199 -12.46 0.19 -13.79
CA VAL A 199 -12.14 0.63 -12.41
C VAL A 199 -12.96 1.84 -12.00
N GLU A 200 -13.14 2.84 -12.86
CA GLU A 200 -13.99 3.99 -12.59
C GLU A 200 -15.44 3.55 -12.33
N LYS A 201 -15.97 2.61 -13.14
CA LYS A 201 -17.29 2.02 -12.91
C LYS A 201 -17.38 1.30 -11.56
N TRP A 202 -16.35 0.54 -11.19
CA TRP A 202 -16.28 -0.13 -9.89
C TRP A 202 -16.24 0.88 -8.73
N MET A 203 -15.41 1.93 -8.82
CA MET A 203 -15.33 3.01 -7.81
C MET A 203 -16.66 3.76 -7.67
N HIS A 204 -17.40 3.97 -8.76
CA HIS A 204 -18.74 4.56 -8.70
C HIS A 204 -19.78 3.66 -8.00
N GLY A 205 -19.55 2.36 -7.92
CA GLY A 205 -20.40 1.43 -7.18
C GLY A 205 -20.12 1.39 -5.68
N GLN A 206 -19.11 2.10 -5.20
CA GLN A 206 -18.74 2.16 -3.78
C GLN A 206 -19.54 3.22 -3.03
N GLY A 207 -19.36 3.26 -1.70
CA GLY A 207 -20.04 4.20 -0.81
C GLY A 207 -19.63 5.67 -1.00
N ARG A 208 -20.27 6.54 -0.20
CA ARG A 208 -20.02 7.98 -0.17
C ARG A 208 -18.53 8.28 0.04
N GLY A 209 -18.00 9.28 -0.66
CA GLY A 209 -16.56 9.59 -0.67
C GLY A 209 -15.86 8.87 -1.81
N TYR A 210 -15.85 7.53 -1.79
CA TYR A 210 -15.23 6.74 -2.84
C TYR A 210 -15.79 7.04 -4.23
N CYS A 211 -17.12 7.13 -4.38
CA CYS A 211 -17.78 7.37 -5.67
C CYS A 211 -17.63 8.80 -6.22
N ASP A 212 -17.14 9.75 -5.42
CA ASP A 212 -17.05 11.18 -5.74
C ASP A 212 -15.74 11.59 -6.42
N PHE A 213 -14.84 10.63 -6.64
CA PHE A 213 -13.47 10.85 -7.13
C PHE A 213 -13.40 11.59 -8.48
N GLY A 214 -14.39 11.43 -9.36
CA GLY A 214 -14.41 12.04 -10.70
C GLY A 214 -14.26 13.57 -10.69
N LYS A 215 -14.68 14.21 -9.60
CA LYS A 215 -14.53 15.66 -9.37
C LYS A 215 -13.07 16.10 -9.26
N TRP A 216 -12.15 15.18 -8.95
CA TRP A 216 -10.76 15.48 -8.58
C TRP A 216 -9.72 14.89 -9.54
N VAL A 217 -10.11 14.11 -10.55
CA VAL A 217 -9.17 13.41 -11.46
C VAL A 217 -8.35 14.36 -12.35
N ARG A 218 -8.83 15.56 -12.69
CA ARG A 218 -8.03 16.50 -13.53
C ARG A 218 -6.94 17.18 -12.71
N PRO A 219 -5.80 17.60 -13.30
CA PRO A 219 -4.71 18.20 -12.52
C PRO A 219 -5.13 19.44 -11.71
N SER A 220 -5.88 20.35 -12.34
CA SER A 220 -6.35 21.58 -11.68
C SER A 220 -7.39 21.30 -10.60
N SER A 221 -8.28 20.33 -10.81
CA SER A 221 -9.23 19.92 -9.79
C SER A 221 -8.54 19.19 -8.64
N PHE A 222 -7.55 18.35 -8.93
CA PHE A 222 -6.78 17.64 -7.91
C PHE A 222 -6.12 18.64 -6.94
N THR A 223 -5.43 19.65 -7.46
CA THR A 223 -4.87 20.74 -6.64
C THR A 223 -5.95 21.47 -5.82
N ARG A 224 -7.14 21.70 -6.39
CA ARG A 224 -8.26 22.27 -5.62
C ARG A 224 -8.71 21.33 -4.50
N GLY A 225 -8.75 20.02 -4.75
CA GLY A 225 -9.03 19.01 -3.74
C GLY A 225 -8.01 19.04 -2.60
N GLN A 226 -6.71 19.20 -2.92
CA GLN A 226 -5.66 19.38 -1.92
C GLN A 226 -5.90 20.63 -1.06
N ASN A 227 -6.36 21.74 -1.66
CA ASN A 227 -6.72 22.95 -0.90
C ASN A 227 -7.85 22.69 0.09
N VAL A 228 -8.87 21.91 -0.32
CA VAL A 228 -10.00 21.56 0.55
C VAL A 228 -9.51 20.67 1.70
N ALA A 229 -8.67 19.67 1.42
CA ALA A 229 -8.05 18.83 2.45
C ALA A 229 -7.25 19.69 3.44
N THR A 230 -6.40 20.59 2.94
CA THR A 230 -5.65 21.53 3.78
C THR A 230 -6.56 22.38 4.66
N ARG A 231 -7.72 22.84 4.17
CA ARG A 231 -8.67 23.59 5.02
C ARG A 231 -9.23 22.74 6.16
N PHE A 232 -9.50 21.45 5.93
CA PHE A 232 -9.90 20.54 7.01
C PHE A 232 -8.77 20.37 8.04
N MET A 233 -7.53 20.18 7.57
CA MET A 233 -6.36 20.03 8.45
C MET A 233 -6.12 21.27 9.30
N THR A 234 -6.33 22.44 8.72
CA THR A 234 -5.99 23.73 9.33
C THR A 234 -7.21 24.48 9.83
N ALA A 235 -8.39 23.87 9.98
CA ALA A 235 -9.68 24.56 10.23
C ALA A 235 -9.72 25.45 11.50
N ILE A 236 -8.64 25.48 12.27
CA ILE A 236 -8.44 26.25 13.49
C ILE A 236 -7.25 27.24 13.36
N LEU A 237 -6.42 27.11 12.32
CA LEU A 237 -5.42 28.13 11.97
C LEU A 237 -6.13 29.33 11.35
N PRO A 238 -5.72 30.57 11.68
CA PRO A 238 -6.25 31.75 11.02
C PRO A 238 -6.06 31.65 9.50
N PRO A 239 -6.99 32.20 8.70
CA PRO A 239 -6.87 32.18 7.25
C PRO A 239 -5.50 32.71 6.82
N PRO A 240 -4.83 32.08 5.84
CA PRO A 240 -3.53 32.57 5.38
C PRO A 240 -3.67 33.98 4.81
N ALA A 241 -2.61 34.78 4.94
CA ALA A 241 -2.57 36.10 4.33
C ALA A 241 -2.77 35.99 2.80
N PRO A 242 -3.57 36.88 2.17
CA PRO A 242 -3.99 36.77 0.76
C PRO A 242 -2.87 36.83 -0.30
N LYS A 243 -1.59 36.87 0.10
CA LYS A 243 -0.42 37.07 -0.76
C LYS A 243 0.64 35.96 -0.70
N ALA A 244 0.40 34.85 -0.02
CA ALA A 244 1.35 33.75 -0.02
C ALA A 244 1.54 33.22 -1.47
N SER A 245 2.76 33.35 -2.01
CA SER A 245 3.11 32.81 -3.32
C SER A 245 3.15 31.29 -3.22
N GLY A 246 2.10 30.63 -3.72
CA GLY A 246 1.86 29.21 -3.51
C GLY A 246 0.92 28.98 -2.32
N GLY A 247 -0.16 28.22 -2.55
CA GLY A 247 -1.12 27.96 -1.48
C GLY A 247 -0.54 27.02 -0.41
N PRO A 248 -1.04 27.04 0.83
CA PRO A 248 -0.54 26.23 1.94
C PRO A 248 -0.44 24.73 1.63
N GLN A 249 -1.31 24.20 0.77
CA GLN A 249 -1.26 22.82 0.29
C GLN A 249 0.07 22.46 -0.38
N GLN A 250 0.71 23.39 -1.09
CA GLN A 250 1.97 23.11 -1.78
C GLN A 250 3.08 22.83 -0.77
N PHE A 251 3.08 23.55 0.36
CA PHE A 251 3.98 23.29 1.47
C PHE A 251 3.64 21.99 2.18
N LEU A 252 2.37 21.81 2.56
CA LEU A 252 1.94 20.65 3.34
C LEU A 252 2.13 19.34 2.57
N TYR A 253 1.86 19.29 1.26
CA TYR A 253 2.03 18.08 0.45
C TYR A 253 3.39 17.96 -0.25
N ARG A 254 4.33 18.90 -0.05
CA ARG A 254 5.64 18.90 -0.74
C ARG A 254 6.39 17.59 -0.51
N GLY A 255 6.55 16.76 -1.55
CA GLY A 255 7.25 15.47 -1.42
C GLY A 255 6.55 14.45 -0.51
N ALA A 256 5.32 14.69 -0.07
CA ALA A 256 4.57 13.75 0.77
C ALA A 256 4.31 12.42 0.04
N LEU A 257 4.09 12.49 -1.27
CA LEU A 257 3.93 11.33 -2.17
C LEU A 257 5.26 10.66 -2.57
N GLY A 258 6.40 11.29 -2.25
CA GLY A 258 7.74 10.85 -2.66
C GLY A 258 8.53 10.18 -1.54
N TYR A 259 7.89 9.83 -0.42
CA TYR A 259 8.54 9.16 0.70
C TYR A 259 8.90 7.73 0.30
N SER A 260 10.11 7.54 -0.21
CA SER A 260 10.65 6.22 -0.58
C SER A 260 10.79 5.28 0.62
N SER A 261 10.77 5.81 1.84
CA SER A 261 10.81 5.05 3.09
C SER A 261 9.43 4.66 3.62
N MET A 262 8.33 4.95 2.90
CA MET A 262 6.99 4.52 3.31
C MET A 262 6.94 2.99 3.29
N PRO A 263 6.77 2.31 4.44
CA PRO A 263 6.67 0.86 4.46
C PRO A 263 5.44 0.46 3.65
N VAL A 264 5.64 -0.42 2.68
CA VAL A 264 4.55 -1.04 1.92
C VAL A 264 4.68 -2.53 2.14
N ILE A 265 3.64 -3.14 2.69
CA ILE A 265 3.64 -4.51 3.16
C ILE A 265 2.52 -5.24 2.45
N ARG A 266 2.86 -6.31 1.74
CA ARG A 266 1.88 -7.21 1.14
C ARG A 266 1.48 -8.28 2.16
N ILE A 267 0.19 -8.54 2.29
CA ILE A 267 -0.39 -9.55 3.17
C ILE A 267 -0.80 -10.73 2.30
N VAL A 268 -0.19 -11.89 2.56
CA VAL A 268 -0.59 -13.14 1.90
C VAL A 268 -1.80 -13.73 2.62
N ASP A 269 -2.98 -13.61 2.01
CA ASP A 269 -4.20 -14.21 2.55
C ASP A 269 -4.18 -15.73 2.33
N PRO A 270 -4.33 -16.57 3.38
CA PRO A 270 -4.32 -18.04 3.25
C PRO A 270 -5.43 -18.59 2.33
N ALA A 271 -6.52 -17.83 2.19
CA ALA A 271 -7.64 -18.16 1.30
C ALA A 271 -7.28 -18.04 -0.19
N ALA A 272 -6.19 -17.36 -0.54
CA ALA A 272 -5.85 -17.00 -1.90
C ALA A 272 -4.89 -18.02 -2.56
N LYS A 273 -5.20 -19.32 -2.54
CA LYS A 273 -4.30 -20.39 -3.02
C LYS A 273 -4.04 -20.41 -4.54
N ASP A 274 -4.91 -19.77 -5.34
CA ASP A 274 -4.93 -19.91 -6.81
C ASP A 274 -3.98 -18.95 -7.57
N ALA A 275 -3.38 -17.99 -6.87
CA ALA A 275 -2.30 -17.16 -7.42
C ALA A 275 -1.22 -17.04 -6.37
N SER A 276 0.04 -17.16 -6.80
CA SER A 276 1.16 -16.98 -5.89
C SER A 276 1.82 -15.63 -6.16
N VAL A 277 2.20 -14.96 -5.09
CA VAL A 277 3.26 -13.97 -5.19
C VAL A 277 4.54 -14.76 -5.28
N VAL A 278 5.14 -14.75 -6.46
CA VAL A 278 6.46 -15.34 -6.60
C VAL A 278 7.41 -14.44 -5.88
N ARG A 279 8.03 -14.98 -4.82
CA ARG A 279 9.10 -14.29 -4.09
C ARG A 279 10.43 -14.82 -4.60
N PRO A 280 10.97 -14.31 -5.72
CA PRO A 280 12.34 -14.62 -6.10
C PRO A 280 13.29 -14.24 -4.98
N PHE A 281 14.17 -15.16 -4.62
CA PHE A 281 15.37 -14.83 -3.88
C PHE A 281 16.35 -14.05 -4.79
N PRO A 282 17.36 -13.36 -4.23
CA PRO A 282 18.31 -12.56 -5.02
C PRO A 282 18.93 -13.36 -6.18
N ARG A 283 19.19 -12.71 -7.31
CA ARG A 283 19.94 -13.32 -8.41
C ARG A 283 21.42 -13.41 -8.03
N ALA A 284 21.98 -14.61 -8.03
CA ALA A 284 23.40 -14.82 -7.73
C ALA A 284 23.93 -16.06 -8.45
N PHE A 285 25.21 -16.03 -8.83
CA PHE A 285 25.89 -17.18 -9.47
C PHE A 285 25.20 -17.75 -10.72
N GLY A 286 24.42 -16.93 -11.44
CA GLY A 286 23.63 -17.35 -12.60
C GLY A 286 22.33 -18.09 -12.25
N LEU A 287 21.90 -18.04 -10.98
CA LEU A 287 20.72 -18.71 -10.45
C LEU A 287 19.77 -17.72 -9.78
N GLN A 288 18.52 -18.16 -9.62
CA GLN A 288 17.50 -17.52 -8.81
C GLN A 288 16.63 -18.60 -8.16
N ALA A 289 16.48 -18.56 -6.83
CA ALA A 289 15.58 -19.46 -6.12
C ALA A 289 14.17 -18.87 -6.03
N PHE A 290 13.19 -19.74 -5.85
CA PHE A 290 11.79 -19.41 -5.60
C PHE A 290 11.21 -20.38 -4.59
N VAL A 291 10.31 -19.89 -3.73
CA VAL A 291 9.41 -20.72 -2.93
C VAL A 291 8.03 -20.17 -3.20
N TYR A 292 7.15 -21.00 -3.76
CA TYR A 292 5.81 -20.55 -4.09
C TYR A 292 4.87 -20.78 -2.91
N SER A 293 3.91 -19.87 -2.72
CA SER A 293 2.93 -19.96 -1.63
C SER A 293 1.91 -21.08 -1.81
N ASN A 294 1.92 -21.76 -2.95
CA ASN A 294 1.02 -22.86 -3.29
C ASN A 294 1.79 -24.16 -3.57
N ASP A 295 3.07 -24.25 -3.19
CA ASP A 295 3.83 -25.48 -3.35
C ASP A 295 3.18 -26.62 -2.53
N HIS A 296 2.99 -27.77 -3.16
CA HIS A 296 2.40 -28.95 -2.53
C HIS A 296 3.45 -29.78 -1.78
N PRO A 297 3.07 -30.56 -0.75
CA PRO A 297 3.97 -31.54 -0.15
C PRO A 297 4.57 -32.53 -1.16
N PRO A 298 5.77 -33.08 -0.91
CA PRO A 298 6.69 -32.75 0.18
C PRO A 298 7.32 -31.34 0.03
N ALA A 299 7.88 -30.82 1.11
CA ALA A 299 8.49 -29.50 1.14
C ALA A 299 9.60 -29.37 0.09
N HIS A 300 9.50 -28.36 -0.77
CA HIS A 300 10.45 -28.12 -1.84
C HIS A 300 10.54 -26.63 -2.20
N PHE A 301 11.61 -26.27 -2.91
CA PHE A 301 11.83 -24.96 -3.50
C PHE A 301 12.33 -25.11 -4.93
N HIS A 302 12.26 -24.04 -5.73
CA HIS A 302 12.58 -24.07 -7.16
C HIS A 302 13.84 -23.28 -7.41
N ILE A 303 14.71 -23.78 -8.30
CA ILE A 303 15.94 -23.14 -8.72
C ILE A 303 15.90 -22.94 -10.22
N LYS A 304 16.04 -21.69 -10.64
CA LYS A 304 16.04 -21.31 -12.04
C LYS A 304 17.43 -20.90 -12.51
N LEU A 305 17.87 -21.50 -13.61
CA LEU A 305 19.07 -21.11 -14.36
C LEU A 305 18.76 -19.89 -15.22
N LEU A 306 19.48 -18.79 -14.98
CA LEU A 306 19.25 -17.54 -15.72
C LEU A 306 19.76 -17.61 -17.16
N SER A 307 20.70 -18.51 -17.47
CA SER A 307 21.28 -18.66 -18.81
C SER A 307 20.32 -19.24 -19.85
N ASN A 308 19.46 -20.17 -19.43
CA ASN A 308 18.56 -20.90 -20.33
C ASN A 308 17.12 -20.98 -19.80
N ASN A 309 16.81 -20.26 -18.72
CA ASN A 309 15.48 -20.19 -18.11
C ASN A 309 14.93 -21.56 -17.63
N CYS A 310 15.80 -22.56 -17.47
CA CYS A 310 15.44 -23.90 -16.97
C CYS A 310 15.21 -23.86 -15.46
N GLU A 311 14.17 -24.54 -14.97
CA GLU A 311 13.76 -24.58 -13.56
C GLU A 311 13.80 -26.03 -13.04
N THR A 312 14.43 -26.22 -11.87
CA THR A 312 14.57 -27.52 -11.18
C THR A 312 14.05 -27.37 -9.75
N ARG A 313 13.17 -28.26 -9.32
CA ARG A 313 12.70 -28.34 -7.93
C ARG A 313 13.65 -29.16 -7.08
N TYR A 314 13.88 -28.72 -5.85
CA TYR A 314 14.72 -29.36 -4.86
C TYR A 314 13.94 -29.60 -3.57
N LEU A 315 13.95 -30.84 -3.09
CA LEU A 315 13.35 -31.25 -1.82
C LEU A 315 14.08 -30.60 -0.65
N TRP A 316 13.34 -30.26 0.40
CA TRP A 316 13.89 -29.77 1.66
C TRP A 316 13.54 -30.72 2.81
N PRO A 317 14.50 -31.10 3.68
CA PRO A 317 15.88 -30.61 3.77
C PRO A 317 16.93 -31.35 2.92
N GLU A 318 16.56 -32.36 2.14
CA GLU A 318 17.50 -33.29 1.49
C GLU A 318 18.33 -32.66 0.36
N LEU A 319 17.83 -31.59 -0.26
CA LEU A 319 18.43 -30.93 -1.42
C LEU A 319 18.64 -31.86 -2.62
N GLU A 320 17.81 -32.89 -2.73
CA GLU A 320 17.73 -33.73 -3.92
C GLU A 320 16.68 -33.20 -4.89
N PRO A 321 16.88 -33.34 -6.22
CA PRO A 321 15.88 -32.93 -7.19
C PRO A 321 14.55 -33.64 -6.97
N TYR A 322 13.46 -32.92 -7.19
CA TYR A 322 12.12 -33.48 -7.15
C TYR A 322 11.98 -34.58 -8.22
N LYS A 323 11.12 -35.58 -7.96
CA LYS A 323 10.96 -36.72 -8.88
C LYS A 323 10.60 -36.24 -10.29
N GLY A 324 11.47 -36.56 -11.25
CA GLY A 324 11.32 -36.19 -12.67
C GLY A 324 12.15 -34.98 -13.09
N ASP A 325 12.69 -34.20 -12.15
CA ASP A 325 13.49 -33.03 -12.47
C ASP A 325 14.97 -33.41 -12.69
N VAL A 326 15.65 -32.65 -13.56
CA VAL A 326 17.05 -32.90 -13.91
C VAL A 326 17.96 -32.32 -12.83
N LYS A 327 18.82 -33.16 -12.23
CA LYS A 327 19.86 -32.73 -11.30
C LYS A 327 20.82 -31.77 -12.00
N LEU A 328 21.09 -30.63 -11.37
CA LEU A 328 22.15 -29.74 -11.86
C LEU A 328 23.51 -30.45 -11.83
N THR A 329 24.29 -30.30 -12.90
CA THR A 329 25.63 -30.93 -13.04
C THR A 329 26.72 -29.89 -13.32
N GLY A 330 27.98 -30.26 -13.10
CA GLY A 330 29.12 -29.46 -13.53
C GLY A 330 29.19 -28.07 -12.89
N SER A 331 29.27 -27.02 -13.70
CA SER A 331 29.32 -25.64 -13.23
C SER A 331 28.04 -25.20 -12.52
N SER A 332 26.86 -25.63 -13.01
CA SER A 332 25.57 -25.27 -12.40
C SER A 332 25.40 -25.87 -11.01
N ALA A 333 25.89 -27.09 -10.77
CA ALA A 333 25.91 -27.69 -9.42
C ALA A 333 26.76 -26.85 -8.44
N ARG A 334 27.97 -26.44 -8.87
CA ARG A 334 28.83 -25.56 -8.06
C ARG A 334 28.20 -24.20 -7.81
N SER A 335 27.49 -23.64 -8.79
CA SER A 335 26.73 -22.40 -8.60
C SER A 335 25.61 -22.59 -7.59
N PHE A 336 24.90 -23.72 -7.63
CA PHE A 336 23.83 -24.03 -6.68
C PHE A 336 24.37 -24.16 -5.25
N ASP A 337 25.47 -24.88 -5.04
CA ASP A 337 26.07 -25.02 -3.71
C ASP A 337 26.46 -23.67 -3.10
N LYS A 338 27.05 -22.79 -3.92
CA LYS A 338 27.39 -21.42 -3.52
C LYS A 338 26.16 -20.59 -3.21
N TYR A 339 25.14 -20.68 -4.07
CA TYR A 339 23.88 -19.98 -3.89
C TYR A 339 23.20 -20.40 -2.60
N TRP A 340 23.05 -21.71 -2.38
CA TRP A 340 22.45 -22.29 -1.19
C TRP A 340 23.21 -21.87 0.07
N HIS A 341 24.54 -21.97 0.10
CA HIS A 341 25.32 -21.52 1.26
C HIS A 341 25.11 -20.03 1.57
N THR A 342 24.92 -19.19 0.56
CA THR A 342 24.75 -17.75 0.72
C THR A 342 23.33 -17.38 1.16
N HIS A 343 22.32 -18.13 0.71
CA HIS A 343 20.91 -17.73 0.82
C HIS A 343 20.00 -18.75 1.53
N LYS A 344 20.53 -19.85 2.09
CA LYS A 344 19.71 -20.91 2.71
C LYS A 344 18.83 -20.41 3.85
N ASP A 345 19.30 -19.50 4.71
CA ASP A 345 18.56 -19.11 5.90
C ASP A 345 17.21 -18.44 5.56
N PRO A 346 17.16 -17.41 4.68
CA PRO A 346 15.87 -16.85 4.26
C PRO A 346 15.02 -17.83 3.45
N ILE A 347 15.62 -18.77 2.70
CA ILE A 347 14.88 -19.83 1.98
C ILE A 347 14.21 -20.79 2.97
N ILE A 348 14.96 -21.26 3.97
CA ILE A 348 14.47 -22.16 5.02
C ILE A 348 13.39 -21.48 5.86
N ALA A 349 13.59 -20.22 6.23
CA ALA A 349 12.57 -19.45 6.95
C ALA A 349 11.24 -19.42 6.17
N ARG A 350 11.31 -19.16 4.85
CA ARG A 350 10.13 -19.18 3.98
C ARG A 350 9.50 -20.57 3.88
N LEU A 351 10.31 -21.61 3.69
CA LEU A 351 9.81 -22.99 3.61
C LEU A 351 9.11 -23.40 4.91
N ARG A 352 9.65 -23.03 6.07
CA ARG A 352 9.00 -23.30 7.36
C ARG A 352 7.64 -22.63 7.46
N THR A 353 7.52 -21.36 7.10
CA THR A 353 6.21 -20.67 7.07
C THR A 353 5.20 -21.34 6.14
N MET A 354 5.65 -21.92 5.03
CA MET A 354 4.75 -22.53 4.04
C MET A 354 4.27 -23.94 4.40
N TYR A 355 5.08 -24.69 5.14
CA TYR A 355 4.86 -26.11 5.43
C TYR A 355 4.63 -26.41 6.91
N SER A 356 4.61 -25.40 7.78
CA SER A 356 4.10 -25.47 9.16
C SER A 356 2.58 -25.48 9.17
#